data_AF-A0A9D4UGB7-F1
#
_entry.id   AF-A0A9D4UGB7-F1
#
_cell.length_a   1.000
_cell.length_b   1.000
_cell.length_c   1.000
_cell.angle_alpha   90.00
_cell.angle_beta   90.00
_cell.angle_gamma   90.00
#
_symmetry.space_group_name_H-M   'P 1'
#
loop_
_entity.id
_entity.type
_entity.pdbx_description
1 polymer ?
#
loop_
_entity_poly.entity_id
_entity_poly.type
_entity_poly.pdbx_seq_one_letter_code
_entity_poly.pdbx_strand_id
1 'polypeptide(L)'
;MKFKIEDLTVYFPYEYIYPEQHQYMLELKRALDAKGHCLLEMPTGTGKTITLLSLITSYQLAHPTGSNKLIYCTRTVHEMEKVLDELRTLQAYQEKELGKAAKILALGLSSRKNLCIHPKVSAEGSRESVDAGCRKLTASWVRASAVDNLDIELCPFFETYEKQGAEALLPSGVYTLQDLRSYGKQKGWCPYFLARHMIQFANVVVYNYQYLLDPKVSGIISKEMQKECVVVFDEAHNIDNVCIEALSVNIRQQTVDGASRNLSKISQTIQK
;
A
#
# COMPACT_ATOMS: atom_id res chain seq x y z
N MET A 1 1.82 -22.13 -16.55
CA MET A 1 2.84 -23.20 -16.67
C MET A 1 3.65 -23.33 -15.39
N LYS A 2 4.26 -24.50 -15.17
CA LYS A 2 5.25 -24.74 -14.09
C LYS A 2 6.59 -25.05 -14.72
N PHE A 3 7.65 -24.42 -14.22
CA PHE A 3 9.02 -24.70 -14.65
C PHE A 3 9.99 -24.48 -13.50
N LYS A 4 11.24 -24.91 -13.67
CA LYS A 4 12.27 -24.77 -12.65
C LYS A 4 13.25 -23.67 -13.02
N ILE A 5 13.61 -22.88 -12.03
CA ILE A 5 14.77 -21.99 -12.06
C ILE A 5 15.70 -22.48 -10.97
N GLU A 6 16.78 -23.14 -11.40
CA GLU A 6 17.67 -23.90 -10.52
C GLU A 6 16.84 -24.91 -9.68
N ASP A 7 16.82 -24.74 -8.36
CA ASP A 7 16.08 -25.59 -7.41
C ASP A 7 14.65 -25.08 -7.11
N LEU A 8 14.28 -23.89 -7.56
CA LEU A 8 12.95 -23.30 -7.30
C LEU A 8 11.93 -23.69 -8.38
N THR A 9 10.75 -24.15 -7.95
CA THR A 9 9.60 -24.35 -8.85
C THR A 9 8.81 -23.05 -8.98
N VAL A 10 8.73 -22.50 -10.19
CA VAL A 10 8.02 -21.25 -10.48
C VAL A 10 6.64 -21.53 -11.05
N TYR A 11 5.63 -20.90 -10.46
CA TYR A 11 4.25 -20.90 -10.94
C TYR A 11 4.00 -19.64 -11.79
N PHE A 12 3.87 -19.82 -13.10
CA PHE A 12 3.69 -18.73 -14.05
C PHE A 12 2.30 -18.82 -14.70
N PRO A 13 1.50 -17.75 -14.78
CA PRO A 13 0.09 -17.86 -15.14
C PRO A 13 -0.16 -17.98 -16.64
N TYR A 14 0.88 -17.88 -17.47
CA TYR A 14 0.79 -18.03 -18.92
C TYR A 14 1.36 -19.38 -19.40
N GLU A 15 1.12 -19.69 -20.68
CA GLU A 15 1.57 -20.94 -21.31
C GLU A 15 3.02 -20.90 -21.78
N TYR A 16 3.52 -19.71 -22.12
CA TYR A 16 4.86 -19.50 -22.66
C TYR A 16 5.62 -18.45 -21.85
N ILE A 17 6.94 -18.60 -21.79
CA ILE A 17 7.88 -17.61 -21.25
C ILE A 17 8.87 -17.20 -22.32
N TYR A 18 9.32 -15.96 -22.26
CA TYR A 18 10.41 -15.48 -23.11
C TYR A 18 11.77 -15.87 -22.52
N PRO A 19 12.81 -16.07 -23.36
CA PRO A 19 14.17 -16.32 -22.88
C PRO A 19 14.68 -15.23 -21.94
N GLU A 20 14.35 -13.96 -22.22
CA GLU A 20 14.75 -12.81 -21.39
C GLU A 20 14.05 -12.84 -20.02
N GLN A 21 12.79 -13.27 -19.96
CA GLN A 21 12.08 -13.47 -18.68
C GLN A 21 12.74 -14.55 -17.84
N HIS A 22 13.18 -15.65 -18.46
CA HIS A 22 13.88 -16.72 -17.76
C HIS A 22 15.22 -16.20 -17.19
N GLN A 23 16.00 -15.48 -17.99
CA GLN A 23 17.27 -14.88 -17.55
C GLN A 23 17.04 -13.87 -16.41
N TYR A 24 16.03 -13.02 -16.52
CA TYR A 24 15.65 -12.07 -15.47
C TYR A 24 15.32 -12.77 -14.16
N MET A 25 14.50 -13.82 -14.22
CA MET A 25 14.15 -14.58 -13.02
C MET A 25 15.35 -15.32 -12.41
N LEU A 26 16.29 -15.81 -13.23
CA LEU A 26 17.50 -16.45 -12.74
C LEU A 26 18.36 -15.48 -11.91
N GLU A 27 18.61 -14.29 -12.44
CA GLU A 27 19.39 -13.27 -11.71
C GLU A 27 18.65 -12.76 -10.48
N LEU A 28 17.32 -12.59 -10.56
CA LEU A 28 16.52 -12.22 -9.39
C LEU A 28 16.56 -13.30 -8.30
N LYS A 29 16.50 -14.60 -8.66
CA LYS A 29 16.62 -15.70 -7.70
C LYS A 29 17.97 -15.65 -6.98
N ARG A 30 19.07 -15.49 -7.73
CA ARG A 30 20.42 -15.41 -7.15
C ARG A 30 20.55 -14.24 -6.17
N ALA A 31 19.94 -13.10 -6.47
CA ALA A 31 19.92 -11.95 -5.57
C ALA A 31 19.15 -12.23 -4.27
N LEU A 32 18.00 -12.92 -4.37
CA LEU A 32 17.21 -13.34 -3.22
C LEU A 32 17.99 -14.33 -2.33
N ASP A 33 18.63 -15.34 -2.93
CA ASP A 33 19.43 -16.34 -2.22
C ASP A 33 20.64 -15.73 -1.52
N ALA A 34 21.29 -14.74 -2.16
CA ALA A 34 22.40 -14.00 -1.57
C ALA A 34 21.96 -13.01 -0.46
N LYS A 35 20.66 -12.80 -0.25
CA LYS A 35 20.09 -11.78 0.65
C LYS A 35 20.65 -10.37 0.38
N GLY A 36 20.89 -10.06 -0.89
CA GLY A 36 21.52 -8.81 -1.33
C GLY A 36 20.58 -7.87 -2.07
N HIS A 37 21.13 -6.74 -2.53
CA HIS A 37 20.45 -5.83 -3.45
C HIS A 37 20.83 -6.19 -4.89
N CYS A 38 19.87 -6.06 -5.81
CA CYS A 38 20.13 -6.16 -7.24
C CYS A 38 19.46 -5.03 -8.01
N LEU A 39 20.12 -4.59 -9.08
CA LEU A 39 19.55 -3.71 -10.07
C LEU A 39 19.34 -4.53 -11.34
N LEU A 40 18.08 -4.67 -11.76
CA LEU A 40 17.71 -5.45 -12.93
C LEU A 40 17.04 -4.53 -13.95
N GLU A 41 17.56 -4.56 -15.16
CA GLU A 41 17.00 -3.85 -16.30
C GLU A 41 16.22 -4.85 -17.17
N MET A 42 14.97 -4.51 -17.47
CA MET A 42 14.19 -5.29 -18.43
C MET A 42 13.35 -4.34 -19.30
N PRO A 43 13.35 -4.51 -20.64
CA PRO A 43 12.66 -3.60 -21.54
C PRO A 43 11.14 -3.66 -21.34
N THR A 44 10.47 -2.53 -21.57
CA THR A 44 9.01 -2.41 -21.45
C THR A 44 8.28 -3.38 -22.36
N GLY A 45 7.12 -3.89 -21.92
CA GLY A 45 6.26 -4.78 -22.71
C GLY A 45 6.65 -6.26 -22.68
N THR A 46 7.71 -6.64 -21.97
CA THR A 46 8.17 -8.03 -21.82
C THR A 46 7.56 -8.76 -20.62
N GLY A 47 6.62 -8.15 -19.89
CA GLY A 47 5.96 -8.78 -18.74
C GLY A 47 6.76 -8.75 -17.44
N LYS A 48 7.51 -7.67 -17.17
CA LYS A 48 8.32 -7.49 -15.94
C LYS A 48 7.56 -7.75 -14.66
N THR A 49 6.40 -7.15 -14.52
CA THR A 49 5.59 -7.23 -13.32
C THR A 49 5.23 -8.69 -13.02
N ILE A 50 4.60 -9.40 -13.96
CA ILE A 50 4.22 -10.79 -13.75
C ILE A 50 5.42 -11.72 -13.55
N THR A 51 6.52 -11.52 -14.27
CA THR A 51 7.75 -12.30 -14.12
C THR A 51 8.31 -12.17 -12.71
N LEU A 52 8.38 -10.95 -12.19
CA LEU A 52 8.86 -10.68 -10.84
C LEU A 52 7.91 -11.25 -9.77
N LEU A 53 6.60 -11.01 -9.91
CA LEU A 53 5.58 -11.50 -8.98
C LEU A 53 5.58 -13.03 -8.93
N SER A 54 5.63 -13.71 -10.08
CA SER A 54 5.68 -15.18 -10.16
C SER A 54 6.88 -15.76 -9.44
N LEU A 55 8.08 -15.17 -9.62
CA LEU A 55 9.27 -15.67 -8.96
C LEU A 55 9.21 -15.46 -7.44
N ILE A 56 8.92 -14.24 -6.98
CA ILE A 56 8.96 -13.91 -5.55
C ILE A 56 7.89 -14.68 -4.78
N THR A 57 6.66 -14.76 -5.30
CA THR A 57 5.60 -15.55 -4.65
C THR A 57 5.93 -17.04 -4.62
N SER A 58 6.52 -17.58 -5.69
CA SER A 58 7.00 -18.96 -5.70
C SER A 58 8.15 -19.18 -4.69
N TYR A 59 9.04 -18.20 -4.55
CA TYR A 59 10.11 -18.22 -3.56
C TYR A 59 9.57 -18.23 -2.13
N GLN A 60 8.56 -17.41 -1.85
CA GLN A 60 7.84 -17.38 -0.56
C GLN A 60 7.18 -18.73 -0.25
N LEU A 61 6.56 -19.36 -1.25
CA LEU A 61 5.94 -20.69 -1.11
C LEU A 61 6.96 -21.79 -0.80
N ALA A 62 8.15 -21.72 -1.39
CA ALA A 62 9.23 -22.67 -1.13
C ALA A 62 9.93 -22.47 0.23
N HIS A 63 9.91 -21.24 0.77
CA HIS A 63 10.59 -20.86 2.01
C HIS A 63 9.62 -20.27 3.06
N PRO A 64 8.73 -21.08 3.65
CA PRO A 64 7.69 -20.61 4.58
C PRO A 64 8.23 -20.21 5.97
N THR A 65 9.47 -20.58 6.30
CA THR A 65 10.09 -20.38 7.61
C THR A 65 10.59 -18.95 7.87
N GLY A 66 10.51 -18.05 6.89
CA GLY A 66 10.77 -16.61 7.04
C GLY A 66 9.50 -15.81 6.76
N SER A 67 9.32 -14.70 7.47
CA SER A 67 8.20 -13.78 7.20
C SER A 67 8.51 -12.96 5.94
N ASN A 68 8.55 -13.59 4.77
CA ASN A 68 9.00 -12.98 3.54
C ASN A 68 7.94 -12.04 2.95
N LYS A 69 7.59 -10.94 3.62
CA LYS A 69 6.65 -9.94 3.12
C LYS A 69 7.24 -9.29 1.86
N LEU A 70 6.47 -9.28 0.77
CA LEU A 70 6.80 -8.54 -0.45
C LEU A 70 6.20 -7.13 -0.35
N ILE A 71 7.07 -6.15 -0.48
CA ILE A 71 6.72 -4.74 -0.60
C ILE A 71 7.00 -4.33 -2.04
N TYR A 72 5.94 -4.06 -2.79
CA TYR A 72 6.05 -3.60 -4.17
C TYR A 72 5.77 -2.10 -4.23
N CYS A 73 6.77 -1.33 -4.64
CA CYS A 73 6.65 0.10 -4.74
C CYS A 73 6.49 0.54 -6.19
N THR A 74 5.38 1.22 -6.48
CA THR A 74 5.09 1.83 -7.79
C THR A 74 5.26 3.35 -7.74
N ARG A 75 5.25 4.00 -8.90
CA ARG A 75 5.24 5.46 -8.98
C ARG A 75 3.82 6.00 -8.87
N THR A 76 2.87 5.36 -9.57
CA THR A 76 1.50 5.84 -9.69
C THR A 76 0.46 4.86 -9.13
N VAL A 77 -0.73 5.39 -8.83
CA VAL A 77 -1.89 4.59 -8.38
C VAL A 77 -2.38 3.65 -9.48
N HIS A 78 -2.29 4.08 -10.75
CA HIS A 78 -2.71 3.27 -11.89
C HIS A 78 -1.78 2.06 -12.10
N GLU A 79 -0.46 2.24 -11.94
CA GLU A 79 0.48 1.12 -11.92
C GLU A 79 0.18 0.15 -10.78
N MET A 80 -0.11 0.66 -9.58
CA MET A 80 -0.47 -0.18 -8.44
C MET A 80 -1.72 -1.03 -8.72
N GLU A 81 -2.75 -0.47 -9.35
CA GLU A 81 -3.94 -1.24 -9.76
C GLU A 81 -3.57 -2.35 -10.75
N LYS A 82 -2.75 -2.06 -11.77
CA LYS A 82 -2.26 -3.06 -12.72
C LYS A 82 -1.48 -4.19 -12.04
N VAL A 83 -0.58 -3.86 -11.12
CA VAL A 83 0.20 -4.85 -10.35
C VAL A 83 -0.72 -5.76 -9.54
N LEU A 84 -1.76 -5.20 -8.90
CA LEU A 84 -2.74 -5.97 -8.14
C LEU A 84 -3.61 -6.85 -9.04
N ASP A 85 -3.98 -6.36 -10.23
CA ASP A 85 -4.74 -7.16 -11.20
C ASP A 85 -3.90 -8.33 -11.74
N GLU A 86 -2.63 -8.11 -12.07
CA GLU A 86 -1.69 -9.16 -12.46
C GLU A 86 -1.47 -10.19 -11.34
N LEU A 87 -1.32 -9.71 -10.10
CA LEU A 87 -1.22 -10.58 -8.93
C LEU A 87 -2.49 -11.40 -8.73
N ARG A 88 -3.68 -10.85 -9.03
CA ARG A 88 -4.94 -11.60 -8.96
C ARG A 88 -4.95 -12.75 -9.96
N THR A 89 -4.49 -12.52 -11.19
CA THR A 89 -4.36 -13.56 -12.21
C THR A 89 -3.38 -14.66 -11.79
N LEU A 90 -2.23 -14.26 -11.23
CA LEU A 90 -1.24 -15.19 -10.68
C LEU A 90 -1.81 -16.01 -9.52
N GLN A 91 -2.50 -15.36 -8.59
CA GLN A 91 -3.10 -16.01 -7.43
C GLN A 91 -4.14 -17.04 -7.84
N ALA A 92 -5.01 -16.73 -8.81
CA ALA A 92 -5.99 -17.67 -9.32
C ALA A 92 -5.33 -18.93 -9.94
N TYR A 93 -4.20 -18.75 -10.62
CA TYR A 93 -3.40 -19.86 -11.13
C TYR A 93 -2.77 -20.69 -10.00
N GLN A 94 -2.15 -20.04 -9.03
CA GLN A 94 -1.53 -20.73 -7.88
C GLN A 94 -2.57 -21.49 -7.04
N GLU A 95 -3.75 -20.91 -6.79
CA GLU A 95 -4.85 -21.59 -6.10
C GLU A 95 -5.35 -22.82 -6.84
N LYS A 96 -5.44 -22.78 -8.17
CA LYS A 96 -5.80 -23.94 -8.99
C LYS A 96 -4.78 -25.07 -8.86
N GLU A 97 -3.49 -24.74 -8.76
CA GLU A 97 -2.40 -25.72 -8.76
C GLU A 97 -2.01 -26.24 -7.37
N LEU A 98 -2.22 -25.45 -6.31
CA LEU A 98 -1.75 -25.71 -4.94
C LEU A 98 -2.88 -25.72 -3.89
N GLY A 99 -4.09 -25.31 -4.26
CA GLY A 99 -5.23 -25.23 -3.35
C GLY A 99 -4.96 -24.27 -2.17
N LYS A 100 -5.24 -24.73 -0.95
CA LYS A 100 -5.15 -23.90 0.27
C LYS A 100 -3.73 -23.43 0.58
N ALA A 101 -2.70 -24.09 0.06
CA ALA A 101 -1.31 -23.69 0.30
C ALA A 101 -0.93 -22.39 -0.42
N ALA A 102 -1.67 -22.01 -1.47
CA ALA A 102 -1.44 -20.77 -2.20
C ALA A 102 -2.12 -19.53 -1.58
N LYS A 103 -2.85 -19.66 -0.47
CA LYS A 103 -3.59 -18.52 0.10
C LYS A 103 -2.66 -17.36 0.43
N ILE A 104 -2.90 -16.23 -0.21
CA ILE A 104 -2.16 -14.99 0.00
C ILE A 104 -3.11 -13.89 0.45
N LEU A 105 -2.63 -12.97 1.27
CA LEU A 105 -3.27 -11.68 1.48
C LEU A 105 -2.43 -10.60 0.80
N ALA A 106 -3.00 -9.97 -0.21
CA ALA A 106 -2.38 -8.87 -0.93
C ALA A 106 -3.28 -7.64 -0.95
N LEU A 107 -2.72 -6.46 -0.71
CA LEU A 107 -3.49 -5.23 -0.70
C LEU A 107 -2.73 -4.04 -1.25
N GLY A 108 -3.47 -3.15 -1.94
CA GLY A 108 -3.01 -1.82 -2.31
C GLY A 108 -3.19 -0.82 -1.18
N LEU A 109 -2.16 -0.04 -0.88
CA LEU A 109 -2.24 1.08 0.06
C LEU A 109 -2.07 2.41 -0.68
N SER A 110 -3.00 3.32 -0.43
CA SER A 110 -2.96 4.67 -0.99
C SER A 110 -3.44 5.72 0.02
N SER A 111 -3.56 6.95 -0.46
CA SER A 111 -3.98 8.10 0.36
C SER A 111 -5.44 8.01 0.79
N ARG A 112 -5.82 8.80 1.81
CA ARG A 112 -7.22 8.92 2.22
C ARG A 112 -8.12 9.33 1.05
N LYS A 113 -7.64 10.18 0.14
CA LYS A 113 -8.40 10.62 -1.05
C LYS A 113 -8.87 9.45 -1.91
N ASN A 114 -8.05 8.41 -2.04
CA ASN A 114 -8.37 7.26 -2.88
C ASN A 114 -9.19 6.18 -2.17
N LEU A 115 -9.21 6.15 -0.84
CA LEU A 115 -9.90 5.12 -0.04
C LEU A 115 -11.11 5.65 0.75
N CYS A 116 -11.32 6.97 0.80
CA CYS A 116 -12.44 7.55 1.53
C CYS A 116 -13.78 7.22 0.86
N ILE A 117 -14.76 6.84 1.67
CA ILE A 117 -16.14 6.56 1.26
C ILE A 117 -17.15 7.48 1.96
N HIS A 118 -16.68 8.41 2.81
CA HIS A 118 -17.54 9.36 3.48
C HIS A 118 -17.96 10.47 2.51
N PRO A 119 -19.27 10.65 2.21
CA PRO A 119 -19.73 11.44 1.07
C PRO A 119 -19.24 12.89 1.09
N LYS A 120 -19.29 13.56 2.25
CA LYS A 120 -18.80 14.94 2.41
C LYS A 120 -17.29 15.07 2.22
N VAL A 121 -16.52 14.12 2.76
CA VAL A 121 -15.04 14.20 2.79
C VAL A 121 -14.45 13.72 1.47
N SER A 122 -15.04 12.72 0.83
CA SER A 122 -14.57 12.21 -0.47
C SER A 122 -14.82 13.20 -1.62
N ALA A 123 -15.75 14.15 -1.45
CA ALA A 123 -16.05 15.16 -2.45
C ALA A 123 -15.06 16.34 -2.44
N GLU A 124 -14.17 16.43 -1.44
CA GLU A 124 -13.16 17.48 -1.33
C GLU A 124 -12.15 17.40 -2.49
N GLY A 125 -11.75 18.55 -3.04
CA GLY A 125 -10.93 18.60 -4.25
C GLY A 125 -9.45 18.23 -4.05
N SER A 126 -8.86 18.59 -2.90
CA SER A 126 -7.43 18.40 -2.62
C SER A 126 -7.17 17.31 -1.57
N ARG A 127 -5.95 16.75 -1.59
CA ARG A 127 -5.52 15.73 -0.62
C ARG A 127 -5.52 16.30 0.80
N GLU A 128 -5.08 17.54 0.94
CA GLU A 128 -4.98 18.27 2.21
C GLU A 128 -6.37 18.51 2.81
N SER A 129 -7.36 18.87 1.98
CA SER A 129 -8.74 19.05 2.44
C SER A 129 -9.37 17.74 2.89
N VAL A 130 -9.15 16.64 2.17
CA VAL A 130 -9.60 15.29 2.57
C VAL A 130 -8.97 14.90 3.92
N ASP A 131 -7.66 15.11 4.08
CA ASP A 131 -6.96 14.79 5.32
C ASP A 131 -7.46 15.63 6.51
N ALA A 132 -7.68 16.93 6.30
CA ALA A 132 -8.25 17.82 7.31
C ALA A 132 -9.70 17.44 7.67
N GLY A 133 -10.54 17.16 6.66
CA GLY A 133 -11.92 16.73 6.85
C GLY A 133 -12.01 15.40 7.61
N CYS A 134 -11.17 14.42 7.25
CA CYS A 134 -11.09 13.17 7.99
C CYS A 134 -10.65 13.40 9.44
N ARG A 135 -9.65 14.25 9.69
CA ARG A 135 -9.17 14.55 11.04
C ARG A 135 -10.23 15.23 11.90
N LYS A 136 -11.04 16.12 11.33
CA LYS A 136 -12.17 16.76 12.04
C LYS A 136 -13.20 15.76 12.55
N LEU A 137 -13.35 14.61 11.92
CA LEU A 137 -14.35 13.58 12.28
C LEU A 137 -13.78 12.41 13.09
N THR A 138 -12.45 12.24 13.14
CA THR A 138 -11.80 11.04 13.68
C THR A 138 -10.76 11.33 14.77
N ALA A 139 -10.43 12.60 15.01
CA ALA A 139 -9.45 12.96 16.02
C ALA A 139 -9.91 12.59 17.44
N SER A 140 -8.99 12.09 18.27
CA SER A 140 -9.28 11.60 19.62
C SER A 140 -10.00 12.63 20.50
N TRP A 141 -9.64 13.91 20.41
CA TRP A 141 -10.30 14.97 21.19
C TRP A 141 -11.73 15.26 20.71
N VAL A 142 -12.01 15.14 19.40
CA VAL A 142 -13.37 15.29 18.86
C VAL A 142 -14.24 14.15 19.34
N ARG A 143 -13.71 12.92 19.27
CA ARG A 143 -14.39 11.71 19.73
C ARG A 143 -14.67 11.73 21.23
N ALA A 144 -13.72 12.19 22.04
CA ALA A 144 -13.93 12.39 23.48
C ALA A 144 -15.04 13.43 23.74
N SER A 145 -15.03 14.55 23.01
CA SER A 145 -16.05 15.60 23.17
C SER A 145 -17.45 15.14 22.74
N ALA A 146 -17.54 14.24 21.76
CA ALA A 146 -18.80 13.70 21.26
C ALA A 146 -19.50 12.74 22.25
N VAL A 147 -18.80 12.29 23.31
CA VAL A 147 -19.41 11.53 24.40
C VAL A 147 -20.36 12.41 25.21
N ASP A 148 -19.97 13.66 25.46
CA ASP A 148 -20.74 14.62 26.26
C ASP A 148 -21.68 15.49 25.41
N ASN A 149 -21.44 15.57 24.10
CA ASN A 149 -22.22 16.39 23.17
C ASN A 149 -22.60 15.61 21.90
N LEU A 150 -23.88 15.21 21.83
CA LEU A 150 -24.46 14.44 20.72
C LEU A 150 -24.56 15.22 19.40
N ASP A 151 -24.39 16.55 19.39
CA ASP A 151 -24.42 17.36 18.16
C ASP A 151 -23.11 17.26 17.36
N ILE A 152 -22.05 16.67 17.93
CA ILE A 152 -20.76 16.52 17.26
C ILE A 152 -20.82 15.35 16.27
N GLU A 153 -20.79 15.66 14.97
CA GLU A 153 -20.77 14.67 13.89
C GLU A 153 -19.42 13.93 13.87
N LEU A 154 -19.47 12.60 13.99
CA LEU A 154 -18.31 11.70 13.82
C LEU A 154 -18.40 10.94 12.50
N CYS A 155 -17.29 10.32 12.09
CA CYS A 155 -17.27 9.48 10.90
C CYS A 155 -17.89 8.10 11.20
N PRO A 156 -19.09 7.75 10.67
CA PRO A 156 -19.76 6.50 11.01
C PRO A 156 -18.94 5.26 10.60
N PHE A 157 -18.22 5.34 9.48
CA PHE A 157 -17.38 4.25 8.98
C PHE A 157 -16.17 3.98 9.89
N PHE A 158 -15.61 5.03 10.50
CA PHE A 158 -14.48 4.88 11.41
C PHE A 158 -14.95 4.33 12.76
N GLU A 159 -16.02 4.88 13.33
CA GLU A 159 -16.56 4.40 14.60
C GLU A 159 -17.01 2.93 14.53
N THR A 160 -17.68 2.53 13.44
CA THR A 160 -18.10 1.13 13.25
C THR A 160 -16.92 0.19 13.11
N TYR A 161 -15.86 0.62 12.41
CA TYR A 161 -14.62 -0.14 12.30
C TYR A 161 -13.92 -0.27 13.67
N GLU A 162 -13.83 0.81 14.42
CA GLU A 162 -13.17 0.82 15.73
C GLU A 162 -13.92 0.00 16.78
N LYS A 163 -15.26 0.00 16.74
CA LYS A 163 -16.10 -0.87 17.57
C LYS A 163 -15.82 -2.36 17.33
N GLN A 164 -15.57 -2.75 16.09
CA GLN A 164 -15.17 -4.13 15.75
C GLN A 164 -13.72 -4.42 16.19
N GLY A 165 -12.84 -3.42 16.10
CA GLY A 165 -11.47 -3.51 16.58
C GLY A 165 -10.67 -4.62 15.88
N ALA A 166 -10.04 -5.48 16.68
CA ALA A 166 -9.13 -6.52 16.21
C ALA A 166 -9.81 -7.61 15.34
N GLU A 167 -11.12 -7.76 15.44
CA GLU A 167 -11.87 -8.74 14.65
C GLU A 167 -12.15 -8.26 13.21
N ALA A 168 -11.87 -6.99 12.90
CA ALA A 168 -12.03 -6.45 11.55
C ALA A 168 -10.89 -6.92 10.64
N LEU A 169 -10.99 -8.17 10.17
CA LEU A 169 -10.01 -8.82 9.32
C LEU A 169 -10.51 -8.97 7.88
N LEU A 170 -9.63 -8.75 6.91
CA LEU A 170 -9.86 -9.15 5.53
C LEU A 170 -9.53 -10.64 5.35
N PRO A 171 -10.38 -11.41 4.65
CA PRO A 171 -10.02 -12.78 4.28
C PRO A 171 -8.86 -12.81 3.26
N SER A 172 -8.29 -13.98 3.02
CA SER A 172 -7.27 -14.16 1.98
C SER A 172 -7.82 -13.76 0.61
N GLY A 173 -6.99 -13.07 -0.16
CA GLY A 173 -7.34 -12.53 -1.46
C GLY A 173 -6.44 -11.38 -1.87
N VAL A 174 -6.64 -10.92 -3.11
CA VAL A 174 -5.95 -9.75 -3.68
C VAL A 174 -6.94 -8.60 -3.76
N TYR A 175 -6.65 -7.52 -3.04
CA TYR A 175 -7.55 -6.37 -2.90
C TYR A 175 -6.98 -5.12 -3.57
N THR A 176 -7.66 -4.68 -4.63
CA THR A 176 -7.44 -3.34 -5.21
C THR A 176 -8.03 -2.25 -4.31
N LEU A 177 -7.72 -0.99 -4.61
CA LEU A 177 -8.35 0.14 -3.92
C LEU A 177 -9.87 0.11 -4.07
N GLN A 178 -10.37 -0.25 -5.25
CA GLN A 178 -11.80 -0.33 -5.51
C GLN A 178 -12.46 -1.48 -4.75
N ASP A 179 -11.78 -2.63 -4.63
CA ASP A 179 -12.24 -3.76 -3.82
C ASP A 179 -12.33 -3.37 -2.34
N LEU A 180 -11.30 -2.70 -1.81
CA LEU A 180 -11.28 -2.21 -0.42
C LEU A 180 -12.43 -1.22 -0.14
N ARG A 181 -12.69 -0.29 -1.07
CA ARG A 181 -13.82 0.65 -0.94
C ARG A 181 -15.15 -0.08 -0.94
N SER A 182 -15.32 -1.04 -1.85
CA SER A 182 -16.55 -1.82 -1.97
C SER A 182 -16.80 -2.68 -0.73
N TYR A 183 -15.75 -3.33 -0.22
CA TYR A 183 -15.79 -4.12 1.02
C TYR A 183 -16.13 -3.26 2.23
N GLY A 184 -15.46 -2.11 2.39
CA GLY A 184 -15.74 -1.19 3.48
C GLY A 184 -17.16 -0.61 3.41
N LYS A 185 -17.68 -0.33 2.20
CA LYS A 185 -19.07 0.09 2.02
C LYS A 185 -20.07 -1.00 2.41
N GLN A 186 -19.80 -2.26 2.06
CA GLN A 186 -20.66 -3.41 2.41
C GLN A 186 -20.69 -3.67 3.92
N LYS A 187 -19.54 -3.58 4.59
CA LYS A 187 -19.40 -3.82 6.04
C LYS A 187 -19.67 -2.60 6.91
N GLY A 188 -19.73 -1.40 6.33
CA GLY A 188 -19.80 -0.14 7.07
C GLY A 188 -18.48 0.24 7.74
N TRP A 189 -17.34 -0.26 7.26
CA TRP A 189 -16.02 0.00 7.82
C TRP A 189 -15.22 1.00 6.98
N CYS A 190 -14.35 1.78 7.62
CA CYS A 190 -13.47 2.70 6.92
C CYS A 190 -12.37 1.94 6.14
N PRO A 191 -12.36 1.99 4.80
CA PRO A 191 -11.39 1.23 4.00
C PRO A 191 -9.94 1.63 4.25
N TYR A 192 -9.70 2.92 4.50
CA TYR A 192 -8.36 3.44 4.76
C TYR A 192 -7.74 2.86 6.03
N PHE A 193 -8.48 2.86 7.14
CA PHE A 193 -8.00 2.31 8.41
C PHE A 193 -7.95 0.79 8.39
N LEU A 194 -8.91 0.13 7.72
CA LEU A 194 -8.87 -1.31 7.47
C LEU A 194 -7.61 -1.72 6.71
N ALA A 195 -7.35 -1.12 5.55
CA ALA A 195 -6.16 -1.43 4.75
C ALA A 195 -4.88 -1.24 5.57
N ARG A 196 -4.81 -0.15 6.34
CA ARG A 196 -3.66 0.18 7.19
C ARG A 196 -3.44 -0.85 8.31
N HIS A 197 -4.51 -1.35 8.93
CA HIS A 197 -4.44 -2.42 9.92
C HIS A 197 -4.04 -3.77 9.29
N MET A 198 -4.51 -4.04 8.07
CA MET A 198 -4.23 -5.31 7.37
C MET A 198 -2.81 -5.42 6.82
N ILE A 199 -2.03 -4.33 6.75
CA ILE A 199 -0.61 -4.34 6.34
C ILE A 199 0.21 -5.31 7.19
N GLN A 200 -0.09 -5.43 8.49
CA GLN A 200 0.68 -6.31 9.38
C GLN A 200 0.49 -7.79 9.02
N PHE A 201 -0.70 -8.16 8.53
CA PHE A 201 -1.08 -9.52 8.16
C PHE A 201 -0.85 -9.86 6.67
N ALA A 202 -0.63 -8.85 5.83
CA ALA A 202 -0.47 -9.04 4.39
C ALA A 202 0.88 -9.67 4.04
N ASN A 203 0.86 -10.59 3.07
CA ASN A 203 2.06 -11.16 2.47
C ASN A 203 2.62 -10.25 1.37
N VAL A 204 1.74 -9.56 0.65
CA VAL A 204 2.12 -8.63 -0.42
C VAL A 204 1.45 -7.28 -0.17
N VAL A 205 2.24 -6.21 -0.18
CA VAL A 205 1.73 -4.84 -0.05
C VAL A 205 2.24 -4.03 -1.23
N VAL A 206 1.32 -3.41 -1.96
CA VAL A 206 1.63 -2.53 -3.09
C VAL A 206 1.32 -1.08 -2.71
N TYR A 207 2.29 -0.17 -2.82
CA TYR A 207 2.08 1.24 -2.54
C TYR A 207 3.04 2.16 -3.32
N ASN A 208 2.84 3.48 -3.25
CA ASN A 208 3.72 4.43 -3.93
C ASN A 208 5.05 4.64 -3.19
N TYR A 209 6.15 4.93 -3.90
CA TYR A 209 7.48 5.20 -3.33
C TYR A 209 7.51 6.12 -2.11
N GLN A 210 6.69 7.17 -2.12
CA GLN A 210 6.59 8.15 -1.04
C GLN A 210 6.33 7.50 0.31
N TYR A 211 5.55 6.43 0.36
CA TYR A 211 5.23 5.74 1.60
C TYR A 211 6.42 5.05 2.26
N LEU A 212 7.49 4.76 1.51
CA LEU A 212 8.73 4.19 2.02
C LEU A 212 9.82 5.26 2.18
N LEU A 213 9.91 6.20 1.25
CA LEU A 213 11.01 7.16 1.17
C LEU A 213 10.76 8.47 1.93
N ASP A 214 9.52 8.95 2.04
CA ASP A 214 9.22 10.21 2.73
C ASP A 214 9.17 9.98 4.25
N PRO A 215 10.09 10.57 5.05
CA PRO A 215 10.14 10.41 6.50
C PRO A 215 8.84 10.75 7.24
N LYS A 216 7.99 11.64 6.66
CA LYS A 216 6.73 12.06 7.28
C LYS A 216 5.70 10.95 7.30
N VAL A 217 5.72 10.06 6.31
CA VAL A 217 4.75 8.97 6.14
C VAL A 217 5.37 7.59 6.32
N SER A 218 6.68 7.43 6.13
CA SER A 218 7.37 6.15 6.28
C SER A 218 7.27 5.59 7.69
N GLY A 219 7.10 6.43 8.71
CA GLY A 219 6.79 6.01 10.09
C GLY A 219 5.54 5.13 10.22
N ILE A 220 4.61 5.20 9.26
CA ILE A 220 3.39 4.38 9.24
C ILE A 220 3.71 2.93 8.84
N ILE A 221 4.67 2.74 7.95
CA ILE A 221 4.96 1.43 7.34
C ILE A 221 6.22 0.81 7.93
N SER A 222 7.23 1.61 8.24
CA SER A 222 8.51 1.16 8.81
C SER A 222 8.36 0.34 10.09
N LYS A 223 7.34 0.62 10.91
CA LYS A 223 7.03 -0.19 12.11
C LYS A 223 6.50 -1.59 11.78
N GLU A 224 5.88 -1.73 10.60
CA GLU A 224 5.28 -2.96 10.09
C GLU A 224 6.21 -3.73 9.13
N MET A 225 7.39 -3.17 8.83
CA MET A 225 8.45 -3.83 8.09
C MET A 225 9.11 -4.87 8.99
N GLN A 226 8.92 -6.14 8.62
CA GLN A 226 9.57 -7.25 9.28
C GLN A 226 11.07 -7.25 8.97
N LYS A 227 11.87 -7.88 9.85
CA LYS A 227 13.34 -7.97 9.68
C LYS A 227 13.74 -8.65 8.36
N GLU A 228 12.92 -9.57 7.86
CA GLU A 228 13.09 -10.18 6.55
C GLU A 228 11.92 -9.71 5.67
N CYS A 229 12.20 -8.91 4.64
CA CYS A 229 11.21 -8.52 3.64
C CYS A 229 11.91 -8.27 2.30
N VAL A 230 11.18 -8.45 1.20
CA VAL A 230 11.65 -8.16 -0.15
C VAL A 230 11.01 -6.87 -0.61
N VAL A 231 11.83 -5.87 -0.91
CA VAL A 231 11.37 -4.57 -1.42
C VAL A 231 11.71 -4.47 -2.90
N VAL A 232 10.70 -4.11 -3.70
CA VAL A 232 10.81 -3.98 -5.15
C VAL A 232 10.44 -2.56 -5.53
N PHE A 233 11.39 -1.83 -6.12
CA PHE A 233 11.12 -0.54 -6.75
C PHE A 233 10.92 -0.76 -8.25
N ASP A 234 9.70 -0.53 -8.75
CA ASP A 234 9.40 -0.68 -10.17
C ASP A 234 9.29 0.67 -10.86
N GLU A 235 9.93 0.84 -12.03
CA GLU A 235 10.15 2.13 -12.70
C GLU A 235 11.02 3.13 -11.91
N ALA A 236 12.07 2.63 -11.25
CA ALA A 236 12.91 3.36 -10.30
C ALA A 236 13.87 4.42 -10.91
N HIS A 237 13.67 4.82 -12.16
CA HIS A 237 14.55 5.78 -12.85
C HIS A 237 14.54 7.19 -12.23
N ASN A 238 13.46 7.55 -11.51
CA ASN A 238 13.29 8.85 -10.85
C ASN A 238 13.41 8.81 -9.32
N ILE A 239 14.02 7.76 -8.76
CA ILE A 239 14.08 7.59 -7.30
C ILE A 239 14.87 8.72 -6.62
N ASP A 240 15.87 9.25 -7.30
CA ASP A 240 16.69 10.40 -6.89
C ASP A 240 15.84 11.65 -6.67
N ASN A 241 15.00 11.99 -7.65
CA ASN A 241 14.10 13.14 -7.60
C ASN A 241 13.07 12.99 -6.49
N VAL A 242 12.54 11.77 -6.28
CA VAL A 242 11.61 11.48 -5.18
C VAL A 242 12.27 11.72 -3.83
N CYS A 243 13.52 11.30 -3.65
CA CYS A 243 14.28 11.55 -2.42
C CYS A 243 14.57 13.05 -2.21
N ILE A 244 14.94 13.77 -3.27
CA ILE A 244 15.19 15.22 -3.21
C ILE A 244 13.91 15.95 -2.81
N GLU A 245 12.78 15.65 -3.45
CA GLU A 245 11.48 16.27 -3.15
C GLU A 245 11.00 15.99 -1.72
N ALA A 246 11.17 14.75 -1.23
CA ALA A 246 10.73 14.35 0.10
C ALA A 246 11.38 15.19 1.23
N LEU A 247 12.64 15.61 1.03
CA LEU A 247 13.40 16.40 1.99
C LEU A 247 13.43 17.90 1.67
N SER A 248 12.89 18.31 0.52
CA SER A 248 12.88 19.71 0.09
C SER A 248 11.65 20.45 0.63
N VAL A 249 11.85 21.70 1.05
CA VAL A 249 10.78 22.61 1.47
C VAL A 249 10.93 23.94 0.75
N ASN A 250 9.89 24.35 0.02
CA ASN A 250 9.85 25.63 -0.68
C ASN A 250 9.00 26.63 0.12
N ILE A 251 9.61 27.73 0.55
CA ILE A 251 8.92 28.82 1.25
C ILE A 251 8.79 30.01 0.30
N ARG A 252 7.57 30.43 0.02
CA ARG A 252 7.26 31.62 -0.80
C ARG A 252 6.71 32.73 0.08
N GLN A 253 6.72 33.97 -0.41
CA GLN A 253 6.15 35.11 0.30
C GLN A 253 4.68 34.85 0.73
N GLN A 254 3.88 34.27 -0.17
CA GLN A 254 2.50 33.87 0.12
C GLN A 254 2.38 32.88 1.30
N THR A 255 3.37 31.99 1.48
CA THR A 255 3.44 31.07 2.62
C THR A 255 3.63 31.83 3.92
N VAL A 256 4.51 32.82 3.93
CA VAL A 256 4.82 33.66 5.11
C VAL A 256 3.63 34.56 5.45
N ASP A 257 2.99 35.17 4.47
CA ASP A 257 1.78 35.99 4.66
C ASP A 257 0.61 35.15 5.19
N GLY A 258 0.48 33.91 4.70
CA GLY A 258 -0.45 32.91 5.23
C GLY A 258 -0.16 32.56 6.69
N ALA A 259 1.11 32.35 7.05
CA ALA A 259 1.52 32.05 8.41
C ALA A 259 1.22 33.21 9.37
N SER A 260 1.49 34.46 8.97
CA SER A 260 1.16 35.66 9.75
C SER A 260 -0.34 35.75 10.04
N ARG A 261 -1.19 35.54 9.02
CA ARG A 261 -2.66 35.49 9.20
C ARG A 261 -3.10 34.38 10.15
N ASN A 262 -2.47 33.21 10.11
CA ASN A 262 -2.78 32.11 11.01
C ASN A 262 -2.38 32.42 12.46
N LEU A 263 -1.23 33.06 12.68
CA LEU A 263 -0.80 33.50 14.02
C LEU A 263 -1.80 34.48 14.65
N SER A 264 -2.30 35.45 13.88
CA SER A 264 -3.33 36.38 14.36
C SER A 264 -4.63 35.66 14.75
N LYS A 265 -5.06 34.66 13.98
CA LYS A 265 -6.26 33.86 14.30
C LYS A 265 -6.07 33.03 15.57
N ILE A 266 -4.90 32.41 15.74
CA ILE A 266 -4.59 31.62 16.94
C ILE A 266 -4.58 32.54 18.16
N SER A 267 -3.95 33.72 18.07
CA SER A 267 -3.93 34.71 19.16
C SER A 267 -5.35 35.13 19.58
N GLN A 268 -6.25 35.37 18.61
CA GLN A 268 -7.64 35.72 18.90
C GLN A 268 -8.43 34.58 19.56
N THR A 269 -8.09 33.33 19.25
CA THR A 269 -8.78 32.15 19.79
C THR A 269 -8.31 31.83 21.21
N ILE A 270 -7.04 32.08 21.54
CA ILE A 270 -6.49 31.88 22.89
C ILE A 270 -6.94 32.98 23.86
N GLN A 271 -7.13 34.20 23.37
CA GLN A 271 -7.58 35.34 24.19
C GLN A 271 -9.08 35.34 24.49
N LYS A 272 -9.85 34.45 23.86
CA LYS A 272 -11.26 34.19 24.16
C LYS A 272 -11.40 33.08 25.19
#